data_AF-F7VEP1-F1
#
_entry.id   AF-F7VEP1-F1
#
_cell.length_a   1.000
_cell.length_b   1.000
_cell.length_c   1.000
_cell.angle_alpha   90.00
_cell.angle_beta   90.00
_cell.angle_gamma   90.00
#
_symmetry.space_group_name_H-M   'P 1'
#
loop_
_entity.id
_entity.type
_entity.pdbx_description
1 polymer ?
#
loop_
_entity_poly.entity_id
_entity_poly.type
_entity_poly.pdbx_seq_one_letter_code
_entity_poly.pdbx_strand_id
1 'polypeptide(L)'
;MPSRGQNHESALFPFQSFLQDKERDMTWHLHWLEASGDLAPWREKIATEIEGARTALSQLLPPPSFDVLLQRLPNVVIPQIGMAGRAYRKNLFALTLDPDNRNFERCLHDGTLCRQVIHEVHHCLRMGAVGYGRTLGEALVSEGLAGRFVSYLFGTPPESWECAVDDATLRKQRPEDADLVASPYDHKGWFFGGGGLRPYWYGYSLGYRLVGDWLATVPEPTASLWVDVSADSVLAAGRRGILSSHPDQ
;
A
#
# COMPACT_ATOMS: atom_id res chain seq x y z
N MET A 1 12.28 -17.96 -76.99
CA MET A 1 11.78 -16.59 -77.27
C MET A 1 10.29 -16.68 -77.58
N PRO A 2 9.38 -15.78 -77.16
CA PRO A 2 9.33 -14.77 -76.08
C PRO A 2 8.30 -15.19 -74.97
N SER A 3 8.47 -14.85 -73.68
CA SER A 3 7.96 -13.67 -72.95
C SER A 3 6.42 -13.47 -72.94
N ARG A 4 5.75 -13.70 -71.79
CA ARG A 4 5.27 -12.65 -70.85
C ARG A 4 4.28 -13.19 -69.81
N GLY A 5 4.52 -12.83 -68.55
CA GLY A 5 3.51 -12.31 -67.63
C GLY A 5 2.71 -13.30 -66.79
N GLN A 6 3.18 -13.57 -65.56
CA GLN A 6 2.27 -13.78 -64.44
C GLN A 6 2.69 -12.87 -63.29
N ASN A 7 1.78 -11.95 -62.96
CA ASN A 7 1.83 -11.08 -61.81
C ASN A 7 1.65 -11.93 -60.54
N HIS A 8 2.63 -11.89 -59.64
CA HIS A 8 2.38 -12.26 -58.25
C HIS A 8 1.85 -11.03 -57.52
N GLU A 9 0.55 -10.99 -57.28
CA GLU A 9 -0.04 -10.18 -56.21
C GLU A 9 0.43 -10.76 -54.87
N SER A 10 1.42 -10.13 -54.25
CA SER A 10 1.65 -10.28 -52.82
C SER A 10 0.72 -9.31 -52.09
N ALA A 11 -0.31 -9.87 -51.46
CA ALA A 11 -1.15 -9.15 -50.52
C ALA A 11 -0.28 -8.67 -49.35
N LEU A 12 0.08 -7.38 -49.35
CA LEU A 12 0.57 -6.66 -48.19
C LEU A 12 -0.59 -6.53 -47.19
N PHE A 13 -0.68 -7.48 -46.27
CA PHE A 13 -1.39 -7.27 -45.01
C PHE A 13 -0.69 -6.13 -44.25
N PRO A 14 -1.39 -5.08 -43.81
CA PRO A 14 -0.75 -4.02 -43.05
C PRO A 14 -0.38 -4.56 -41.67
N PHE A 15 0.91 -4.77 -41.46
CA PHE A 15 1.56 -5.06 -40.18
C PHE A 15 1.58 -3.78 -39.31
N GLN A 16 0.42 -3.17 -39.11
CA GLN A 16 0.28 -1.83 -38.53
C GLN A 16 -0.87 -1.75 -37.51
N SER A 17 -1.12 -2.80 -36.73
CA SER A 17 -2.02 -2.72 -35.58
C SER A 17 -1.50 -3.34 -34.28
N PHE A 18 -0.21 -3.70 -34.19
CA PHE A 18 0.37 -4.24 -32.96
C PHE A 18 1.18 -3.23 -32.13
N LEU A 19 1.18 -1.96 -32.52
CA LEU A 19 1.89 -0.87 -31.82
C LEU A 19 0.96 0.21 -31.26
N GLN A 20 -0.37 0.08 -31.39
CA GLN A 20 -1.34 0.99 -30.77
C GLN A 20 -1.80 0.56 -29.37
N ASP A 21 -1.42 -0.64 -28.91
CA ASP A 21 -1.66 -1.09 -27.52
C ASP A 21 -0.51 -0.71 -26.57
N LYS A 22 0.47 0.06 -27.04
CA LYS A 22 1.70 0.42 -26.32
C LYS A 22 1.66 1.83 -25.72
N GLU A 23 0.50 2.24 -25.25
CA GLU A 23 0.27 3.41 -24.38
C GLU A 23 -1.17 3.30 -23.87
N ARG A 24 -1.51 2.22 -23.16
CA ARG A 24 -2.62 2.36 -22.21
C ARG A 24 -2.14 3.37 -21.19
N ASP A 25 -2.73 4.55 -21.28
CA ASP A 25 -2.50 5.68 -20.41
C ASP A 25 -2.40 5.15 -18.97
N MET A 26 -1.23 5.30 -18.36
CA MET A 26 -0.93 4.85 -16.99
C MET A 26 -1.60 5.82 -16.01
N THR A 27 -2.92 5.80 -16.01
CA THR A 27 -3.81 6.80 -15.40
C THR A 27 -4.42 6.32 -14.10
N TRP A 28 -4.57 7.25 -13.17
CA TRP A 28 -5.35 7.04 -11.95
C TRP A 28 -6.73 7.69 -12.16
N HIS A 29 -7.75 6.87 -12.30
CA HIS A 29 -9.13 7.31 -12.51
C HIS A 29 -9.82 7.53 -11.18
N LEU A 30 -10.25 8.77 -10.94
CA LEU A 30 -10.92 9.17 -9.70
C LEU A 30 -12.43 9.03 -9.85
N HIS A 31 -13.03 8.13 -9.08
CA HIS A 31 -14.46 7.87 -9.04
C HIS A 31 -15.08 8.49 -7.78
N TRP A 32 -15.85 9.55 -7.96
CA TRP A 32 -16.47 10.28 -6.86
C TRP A 32 -17.84 9.70 -6.52
N LEU A 33 -17.96 9.12 -5.32
CA LEU A 33 -19.18 8.47 -4.84
C LEU A 33 -19.99 9.45 -3.98
N GLU A 34 -21.06 10.01 -4.53
CA GLU A 34 -21.78 11.14 -3.92
C GLU A 34 -23.11 10.78 -3.23
N ALA A 35 -23.53 9.52 -3.27
CA ALA A 35 -24.82 9.11 -2.69
C ALA A 35 -24.92 9.33 -1.16
N SER A 36 -23.78 9.43 -0.47
CA SER A 36 -23.69 9.71 0.98
C SER A 36 -23.26 11.15 1.29
N GLY A 37 -23.36 12.05 0.30
CA GLY A 37 -22.89 13.42 0.35
C GLY A 37 -21.66 13.64 -0.52
N ASP A 38 -21.43 14.90 -0.90
CA ASP A 38 -20.32 15.28 -1.77
C ASP A 38 -19.09 15.79 -0.99
N LEU A 39 -17.97 15.84 -1.72
CA LEU A 39 -16.68 16.39 -1.30
C LEU A 39 -16.34 17.65 -2.11
N ALA A 40 -17.34 18.35 -2.67
CA ALA A 40 -17.12 19.40 -3.66
C ALA A 40 -16.10 20.47 -3.25
N PRO A 41 -16.11 20.99 -2.00
CA PRO A 41 -15.11 21.99 -1.56
C PRO A 41 -13.67 21.48 -1.56
N TRP A 42 -13.47 20.16 -1.48
CA TRP A 42 -12.17 19.52 -1.29
C TRP A 42 -11.65 18.84 -2.55
N ARG A 43 -12.47 18.73 -3.61
CA ARG A 43 -12.17 17.96 -4.83
C ARG A 43 -10.81 18.30 -5.43
N GLU A 44 -10.53 19.59 -5.60
CA GLU A 44 -9.27 20.06 -6.18
C GLU A 44 -8.09 19.65 -5.32
N LYS A 45 -8.13 19.94 -4.02
CA LYS A 45 -7.04 19.59 -3.11
C LYS A 45 -6.82 18.08 -3.00
N ILE A 46 -7.89 17.29 -2.94
CA ILE A 46 -7.82 15.81 -2.96
C ILE A 46 -7.15 15.33 -4.24
N ALA A 47 -7.54 15.86 -5.41
CA ALA A 47 -6.93 15.49 -6.68
C ALA A 47 -5.43 15.88 -6.72
N THR A 48 -5.07 17.05 -6.19
CA THR A 48 -3.66 17.48 -6.07
C THR A 48 -2.84 16.53 -5.20
N GLU A 49 -3.36 16.09 -4.05
CA GLU A 49 -2.67 15.14 -3.17
C GLU A 49 -2.46 13.78 -3.84
N ILE A 50 -3.48 13.28 -4.54
CA ILE A 50 -3.42 12.00 -5.27
C ILE A 50 -2.41 12.09 -6.42
N GLU A 51 -2.39 13.19 -7.16
CA GLU A 51 -1.41 13.43 -8.23
C GLU A 51 0.01 13.60 -7.69
N GLY A 52 0.16 14.20 -6.51
CA GLY A 52 1.42 14.26 -5.78
C GLY A 52 1.95 12.87 -5.44
N ALA A 53 1.08 11.98 -4.95
CA ALA A 53 1.43 10.58 -4.69
C ALA A 53 1.83 9.84 -5.97
N ARG A 54 1.08 10.01 -7.06
CA ARG A 54 1.42 9.41 -8.37
C ARG A 54 2.78 9.89 -8.86
N THR A 55 3.05 11.18 -8.74
CA THR A 55 4.32 11.80 -9.13
C THR A 55 5.48 11.26 -8.30
N ALA A 56 5.31 11.13 -6.97
CA ALA A 56 6.32 10.56 -6.09
C ALA A 56 6.62 9.09 -6.46
N LEU A 57 5.59 8.27 -6.69
CA LEU A 57 5.77 6.88 -7.12
C LEU A 57 6.53 6.79 -8.46
N SER A 58 6.23 7.69 -9.40
CA SER A 58 6.84 7.68 -10.74
C SER A 58 8.35 7.90 -10.75
N GLN A 59 8.91 8.45 -9.67
CA GLN A 59 10.36 8.57 -9.49
C GLN A 59 11.04 7.23 -9.21
N LEU A 60 10.29 6.24 -8.72
CA LEU A 60 10.81 4.92 -8.35
C LEU A 60 10.44 3.83 -9.35
N LEU A 61 9.18 3.79 -9.80
CA LEU A 61 8.70 2.83 -10.80
C LEU A 61 7.56 3.41 -11.66
N PRO A 62 7.35 2.92 -12.89
CA PRO A 62 6.20 3.32 -13.70
C PRO A 62 4.88 3.05 -12.94
N PRO A 63 4.07 4.08 -12.66
CA PRO A 63 2.82 3.90 -11.93
C PRO A 63 1.86 3.00 -12.73
N PRO A 64 1.26 1.94 -12.15
CA PRO A 64 0.19 1.23 -12.83
C PRO A 64 -1.09 2.09 -12.87
N SER A 65 -2.04 1.70 -13.72
CA SER A 65 -3.36 2.31 -13.72
C SER A 65 -4.17 1.88 -12.50
N PHE A 66 -4.86 2.83 -11.86
CA PHE A 66 -5.73 2.58 -10.72
C PHE A 66 -7.12 3.15 -10.94
N ASP A 67 -8.13 2.43 -10.48
CA ASP A 67 -9.40 3.01 -10.09
C ASP A 67 -9.31 3.42 -8.61
N VAL A 68 -9.57 4.69 -8.33
CA VAL A 68 -9.59 5.24 -6.97
C VAL A 68 -11.03 5.62 -6.64
N LEU A 69 -11.60 5.00 -5.61
CA LEU A 69 -12.95 5.34 -5.13
C LEU A 69 -12.85 6.41 -4.05
N LEU A 70 -13.49 7.56 -4.25
CA LEU A 70 -13.52 8.67 -3.29
C LEU A 70 -14.91 8.74 -2.69
N GLN A 71 -15.02 8.54 -1.38
CA GLN A 71 -16.31 8.52 -0.69
C GLN A 71 -16.30 9.37 0.56
N ARG A 72 -17.40 10.09 0.79
CA ARG A 72 -17.68 10.76 2.07
C ARG A 72 -18.45 9.80 2.96
N LEU A 73 -17.85 9.38 4.07
CA LEU A 73 -18.53 8.59 5.10
C LEU A 73 -18.12 9.10 6.50
N PRO A 74 -18.98 9.91 7.15
CA PRO A 74 -18.71 10.41 8.49
C PRO A 74 -18.50 9.28 9.50
N ASN A 75 -17.52 9.43 10.39
CA ASN A 75 -17.19 8.46 11.46
C ASN A 75 -16.71 7.07 11.01
N VAL A 76 -16.42 6.87 9.72
CA VAL A 76 -15.83 5.62 9.18
C VAL A 76 -14.38 5.86 8.75
N VAL A 77 -13.64 6.60 9.56
CA VAL A 77 -12.28 7.06 9.30
C VAL A 77 -11.38 6.88 10.52
N ILE A 78 -10.07 7.01 10.35
CA ILE A 78 -9.14 7.11 11.48
C ILE A 78 -9.37 8.47 12.17
N PRO A 79 -9.81 8.52 13.45
CA PRO A 79 -10.23 9.77 14.08
C PRO A 79 -9.13 10.85 14.14
N GLN A 80 -7.87 10.44 14.20
CA GLN A 80 -6.70 11.31 14.28
C GLN A 80 -6.45 12.11 13.00
N ILE A 81 -6.91 11.62 11.84
CA ILE A 81 -6.63 12.22 10.52
C ILE A 81 -7.88 12.52 9.69
N GLY A 82 -9.05 11.98 10.05
CA GLY A 82 -10.29 12.20 9.29
C GLY A 82 -10.34 11.46 7.94
N MET A 83 -9.47 10.48 7.76
CA MET A 83 -9.30 9.73 6.51
C MET A 83 -9.09 8.25 6.81
N ALA A 84 -9.40 7.38 5.85
CA ALA A 84 -9.01 5.97 5.86
C ALA A 84 -8.84 5.45 4.43
N GLY A 85 -7.81 4.64 4.21
CA GLY A 85 -7.57 3.94 2.97
C GLY A 85 -8.05 2.48 3.02
N ARG A 86 -8.34 1.92 1.84
CA ARG A 86 -8.51 0.46 1.67
C ARG A 86 -8.21 0.00 0.25
N ALA A 87 -7.18 -0.81 0.09
CA ALA A 87 -6.91 -1.60 -1.11
C ALA A 87 -7.85 -2.81 -1.20
N TYR A 88 -8.46 -3.00 -2.37
CA TYR A 88 -9.36 -4.13 -2.64
C TYR A 88 -8.70 -5.21 -3.49
N ARG A 89 -7.84 -4.79 -4.43
CA ARG A 89 -7.12 -5.64 -5.38
C ARG A 89 -6.06 -4.81 -6.08
N LYS A 90 -5.25 -5.47 -6.90
CA LYS A 90 -4.06 -4.89 -7.55
C LYS A 90 -4.23 -3.56 -8.30
N ASN A 91 -5.44 -3.19 -8.72
CA ASN A 91 -5.74 -1.96 -9.47
C ASN A 91 -6.91 -1.15 -8.87
N LEU A 92 -7.34 -1.42 -7.63
CA LEU A 92 -8.49 -0.73 -7.03
C LEU A 92 -8.28 -0.52 -5.53
N PHE A 93 -8.39 0.74 -5.10
CA PHE A 93 -8.46 1.13 -3.70
C PHE A 93 -9.51 2.22 -3.49
N ALA A 94 -9.96 2.40 -2.24
CA ALA A 94 -10.83 3.48 -1.84
C ALA A 94 -10.16 4.39 -0.81
N LEU A 95 -10.55 5.66 -0.85
CA LEU A 95 -10.26 6.66 0.17
C LEU A 95 -11.60 7.11 0.76
N THR A 96 -11.74 6.90 2.06
CA THR A 96 -12.88 7.34 2.85
C THR A 96 -12.50 8.61 3.57
N LEU A 97 -13.27 9.66 3.37
CA LEU A 97 -12.96 11.01 3.84
C LEU A 97 -14.12 11.54 4.69
N ASP A 98 -13.79 12.20 5.79
CA ASP A 98 -14.76 12.81 6.69
C ASP A 98 -14.44 14.29 6.90
N PRO A 99 -14.99 15.18 6.05
CA PRO A 99 -14.80 16.62 6.21
C PRO A 99 -15.32 17.19 7.52
N ASP A 100 -16.20 16.49 8.23
CA ASP A 100 -16.75 16.94 9.51
C ASP A 100 -15.82 16.58 10.69
N ASN A 101 -14.79 15.76 10.45
CA ASN A 101 -13.73 15.50 11.41
C ASN A 101 -12.84 16.74 11.59
N ARG A 102 -12.69 17.21 12.84
CA ARG A 102 -11.88 18.41 13.19
C ARG A 102 -10.41 18.38 12.72
N ASN A 103 -9.85 17.21 12.45
CA ASN A 103 -8.47 17.06 11.99
C ASN A 103 -8.35 17.02 10.46
N PHE A 104 -9.46 16.79 9.74
CA PHE A 104 -9.46 16.50 8.31
C PHE A 104 -8.76 17.58 7.48
N GLU A 105 -9.20 18.83 7.61
CA GLU A 105 -8.66 19.93 6.81
C GLU A 105 -7.16 20.11 7.05
N ARG A 106 -6.73 20.17 8.32
CA ARG A 106 -5.30 20.26 8.67
C ARG A 106 -4.49 19.11 8.05
N CYS A 107 -4.96 17.87 8.20
CA CYS A 107 -4.29 16.68 7.68
C CYS A 107 -4.32 16.62 6.15
N LEU A 108 -5.33 17.18 5.51
CA LEU A 108 -5.36 17.32 4.06
C LEU A 108 -4.29 18.30 3.58
N HIS A 109 -4.02 19.36 4.35
CA HIS A 109 -3.03 20.37 4.00
C HIS A 109 -1.58 19.99 4.34
N ASP A 110 -1.35 19.06 5.28
CA ASP A 110 0.00 18.63 5.69
C ASP A 110 0.54 17.41 4.91
N GLY A 111 -0.15 17.00 3.86
CA GLY A 111 0.26 15.87 3.00
C GLY A 111 -0.19 14.50 3.51
N THR A 112 -1.02 14.41 4.56
CA THR A 112 -1.47 13.11 5.10
C THR A 112 -2.21 12.28 4.04
N LEU A 113 -3.04 12.91 3.21
CA LEU A 113 -3.75 12.19 2.15
C LEU A 113 -2.77 11.57 1.13
N CYS A 114 -1.76 12.33 0.68
CA CYS A 114 -0.72 11.82 -0.21
C CYS A 114 -0.01 10.58 0.37
N ARG A 115 0.30 10.60 1.67
CA ARG A 115 0.90 9.44 2.37
C ARG A 115 -0.04 8.24 2.45
N GLN A 116 -1.32 8.46 2.76
CA GLN A 116 -2.35 7.41 2.75
C GLN A 116 -2.52 6.77 1.37
N VAL A 117 -2.48 7.58 0.31
CA VAL A 117 -2.56 7.08 -1.06
C VAL A 117 -1.38 6.14 -1.37
N ILE A 118 -0.16 6.52 -1.01
CA ILE A 118 1.01 5.65 -1.20
C ILE A 118 0.91 4.36 -0.40
N HIS A 119 0.38 4.39 0.83
CA HIS A 119 0.13 3.18 1.62
C HIS A 119 -0.78 2.19 0.89
N GLU A 120 -1.93 2.67 0.38
CA GLU A 120 -2.88 1.82 -0.35
C GLU A 120 -2.37 1.37 -1.72
N VAL A 121 -1.61 2.24 -2.39
CA VAL A 121 -0.94 1.89 -3.65
C VAL A 121 0.08 0.78 -3.42
N HIS A 122 0.85 0.83 -2.33
CA HIS A 122 1.78 -0.25 -1.98
C HIS A 122 1.05 -1.57 -1.79
N HIS A 123 -0.06 -1.58 -1.04
CA HIS A 123 -0.92 -2.76 -0.92
C HIS A 123 -1.38 -3.30 -2.27
N CYS A 124 -1.81 -2.42 -3.18
CA CYS A 124 -2.22 -2.82 -4.51
C CYS A 124 -1.06 -3.44 -5.33
N LEU A 125 0.10 -2.79 -5.33
CA LEU A 125 1.31 -3.30 -6.00
C LEU A 125 1.65 -4.70 -5.47
N ARG A 126 1.67 -4.87 -4.16
CA ARG A 126 1.98 -6.14 -3.50
C ARG A 126 0.94 -7.22 -3.81
N MET A 127 -0.36 -6.89 -3.82
CA MET A 127 -1.43 -7.79 -4.26
C MET A 127 -1.26 -8.23 -5.72
N GLY A 128 -0.68 -7.38 -6.58
CA GLY A 128 -0.38 -7.70 -7.96
C GLY A 128 0.86 -8.59 -8.14
N ALA A 129 1.75 -8.64 -7.15
CA ALA A 129 3.00 -9.39 -7.19
C ALA A 129 2.92 -10.71 -6.41
N VAL A 130 2.96 -10.63 -5.08
CA VAL A 130 3.05 -11.80 -4.17
C VAL A 130 1.81 -12.00 -3.30
N GLY A 131 0.86 -11.06 -3.34
CA GLY A 131 -0.34 -11.07 -2.52
C GLY A 131 -0.17 -10.33 -1.20
N TYR A 132 -1.29 -9.85 -0.62
CA TYR A 132 -1.32 -9.25 0.72
C TYR A 132 -1.01 -10.27 1.83
N GLY A 133 -1.41 -11.53 1.63
CA GLY A 133 -1.24 -12.60 2.61
C GLY A 133 -2.55 -13.16 3.15
N ARG A 134 -2.48 -14.37 3.72
CA ARG A 134 -3.57 -15.08 4.38
C ARG A 134 -3.26 -15.44 5.85
N THR A 135 -2.02 -15.28 6.25
CA THR A 135 -1.52 -15.53 7.60
C THR A 135 -1.29 -14.22 8.35
N LEU A 136 -1.15 -14.28 9.67
CA LEU A 136 -0.77 -13.11 10.47
C LEU A 136 0.59 -12.56 10.04
N GLY A 137 1.58 -13.43 9.85
CA GLY A 137 2.94 -13.04 9.48
C GLY A 137 2.97 -12.29 8.15
N GLU A 138 2.26 -12.78 7.14
CA GLU A 138 2.16 -12.07 5.86
C GLU A 138 1.46 -10.71 5.99
N ALA A 139 0.40 -10.62 6.80
CA ALA A 139 -0.31 -9.36 7.02
C ALA A 139 0.55 -8.33 7.77
N LEU A 140 1.28 -8.75 8.81
CA LEU A 140 2.24 -7.89 9.52
C LEU A 140 3.30 -7.35 8.55
N VAL A 141 3.83 -8.20 7.68
CA VAL A 141 4.81 -7.79 6.66
C VAL A 141 4.20 -6.83 5.65
N SER A 142 2.98 -7.10 5.15
CA SER A 142 2.33 -6.24 4.17
C SER A 142 2.02 -4.84 4.74
N GLU A 143 1.46 -4.74 5.94
CA GLU A 143 1.24 -3.42 6.58
C GLU A 143 2.56 -2.72 6.91
N GLY A 144 3.56 -3.45 7.39
CA GLY A 144 4.88 -2.90 7.67
C GLY A 144 5.59 -2.37 6.43
N LEU A 145 5.47 -3.06 5.30
CA LEU A 145 6.09 -2.65 4.04
C LEU A 145 5.40 -1.40 3.50
N ALA A 146 4.07 -1.34 3.54
CA ALA A 146 3.32 -0.16 3.12
C ALA A 146 3.72 1.09 3.92
N GLY A 147 3.80 0.99 5.25
CA GLY A 147 4.23 2.11 6.10
C GLY A 147 5.70 2.51 5.87
N ARG A 148 6.61 1.54 5.79
CA ARG A 148 8.03 1.82 5.52
C ARG A 148 8.27 2.40 4.13
N PHE A 149 7.47 2.00 3.15
CA PHE A 149 7.53 2.51 1.79
C PHE A 149 7.11 3.99 1.73
N VAL A 150 6.10 4.39 2.51
CA VAL A 150 5.73 5.80 2.70
C VAL A 150 6.91 6.60 3.27
N SER A 151 7.52 6.13 4.37
CA SER A 151 8.69 6.81 4.95
C SER A 151 9.86 6.91 3.97
N TYR A 152 10.09 5.86 3.17
CA TYR A 152 11.14 5.83 2.15
C TYR A 152 10.91 6.86 1.04
N LEU A 153 9.69 6.94 0.49
CA LEU A 153 9.38 7.86 -0.61
C LEU A 153 9.35 9.33 -0.18
N PHE A 154 8.88 9.62 1.04
CA PHE A 154 8.68 11.00 1.47
C PHE A 154 9.68 11.51 2.51
N GLY A 155 10.57 10.66 3.03
CA GLY A 155 11.50 11.03 4.11
C GLY A 155 10.77 11.44 5.40
N THR A 156 9.59 10.87 5.66
CA THR A 156 8.74 11.23 6.79
C THR A 156 8.94 10.28 7.98
N PRO A 157 8.72 10.75 9.22
CA PRO A 157 8.65 9.87 10.38
C PRO A 157 7.48 8.87 10.24
N PRO A 158 7.47 7.76 11.01
CA PRO A 158 6.34 6.85 11.05
C PRO A 158 5.03 7.56 11.40
N GLU A 159 3.94 7.07 10.82
CA GLU A 159 2.60 7.49 11.20
C GLU A 159 2.28 7.04 12.64
N SER A 160 1.28 7.68 13.27
CA SER A 160 1.01 7.45 14.70
C SER A 160 0.70 5.98 15.03
N TRP A 161 0.11 5.22 14.10
CA TRP A 161 -0.17 3.79 14.28
C TRP A 161 1.04 2.87 14.10
N GLU A 162 2.05 3.32 13.35
CA GLU A 162 3.30 2.59 13.10
C GLU A 162 4.25 2.65 14.29
N CYS A 163 4.03 3.60 15.21
CA CYS A 163 4.82 3.78 16.42
C CYS A 163 3.98 3.88 17.71
N ALA A 164 2.71 3.47 17.66
CA ALA A 164 1.79 3.53 18.81
C ALA A 164 2.20 2.63 19.98
N VAL A 165 2.91 1.53 19.70
CA VAL A 165 3.32 0.54 20.69
C VAL A 165 4.85 0.46 20.73
N ASP A 166 5.42 0.65 21.93
CA ASP A 166 6.86 0.60 22.14
C ASP A 166 7.45 -0.81 22.00
N ASP A 167 8.75 -0.87 21.68
CA ASP A 167 9.47 -2.13 21.48
C ASP A 167 9.42 -3.07 22.71
N ALA A 168 9.35 -2.53 23.93
CA ALA A 168 9.27 -3.34 25.15
C ALA A 168 7.92 -4.09 25.22
N THR A 169 6.83 -3.41 24.89
CA THR A 169 5.48 -3.97 24.84
C THR A 169 5.34 -4.93 23.66
N LEU A 170 5.90 -4.59 22.50
CA LEU A 170 5.94 -5.47 21.33
C LEU A 170 6.62 -6.81 21.67
N ARG A 171 7.80 -6.76 22.29
CA ARG A 171 8.53 -7.97 22.71
C ARG A 171 7.78 -8.77 23.77
N LYS A 172 7.19 -8.09 24.77
CA LYS A 172 6.44 -8.74 25.84
C LYS A 172 5.22 -9.52 25.33
N GLN A 173 4.58 -9.04 24.27
CA GLN A 173 3.36 -9.64 23.70
C GLN A 173 3.58 -10.25 22.30
N ARG A 174 4.84 -10.53 21.96
CA ARG A 174 5.24 -11.01 20.63
C ARG A 174 4.40 -12.23 20.19
N PRO A 175 4.06 -12.35 18.91
CA PRO A 175 3.47 -13.57 18.38
C PRO A 175 4.43 -14.75 18.50
N GLU A 176 3.90 -15.92 18.81
CA GLU A 176 4.63 -17.18 18.66
C GLU A 176 4.63 -17.62 17.18
N ASP A 177 5.51 -18.56 16.81
CA ASP A 177 5.59 -19.05 15.43
C ASP A 177 4.24 -19.63 14.93
N ALA A 178 3.47 -20.25 15.82
CA ALA A 178 2.13 -20.76 15.52
C ALA A 178 1.13 -19.63 15.20
N ASP A 179 1.25 -18.48 15.86
CA ASP A 179 0.43 -17.30 15.57
C ASP A 179 0.76 -16.75 14.17
N LEU A 180 2.05 -16.67 13.84
CA LEU A 180 2.53 -16.11 12.58
C LEU A 180 2.01 -16.86 11.36
N VAL A 181 1.86 -18.19 11.46
CA VAL A 181 1.37 -19.03 10.35
C VAL A 181 -0.15 -19.28 10.38
N ALA A 182 -0.86 -18.77 11.38
CA ALA A 182 -2.29 -19.00 11.53
C ALA A 182 -3.09 -18.46 10.34
N SER A 183 -3.99 -19.28 9.77
CA SER A 183 -4.93 -18.89 8.72
C SER A 183 -6.28 -19.61 8.85
N PRO A 184 -7.42 -18.90 8.94
CA PRO A 184 -7.51 -17.45 9.11
C PRO A 184 -6.94 -17.01 10.47
N TYR A 185 -6.47 -15.77 10.55
CA TYR A 185 -6.05 -15.14 11.80
C TYR A 185 -7.05 -14.05 12.23
N ASP A 186 -7.06 -13.69 13.51
CA ASP A 186 -7.92 -12.64 14.04
C ASP A 186 -7.36 -11.23 13.76
N HIS A 187 -7.57 -10.72 12.54
CA HIS A 187 -7.10 -9.38 12.15
C HIS A 187 -7.59 -8.29 13.12
N LYS A 188 -8.83 -8.39 13.63
CA LYS A 188 -9.37 -7.40 14.56
C LYS A 188 -8.64 -7.43 15.90
N GLY A 189 -8.35 -8.62 16.42
CA GLY A 189 -7.57 -8.80 17.64
C GLY A 189 -6.15 -8.24 17.54
N TRP A 190 -5.47 -8.47 16.42
CA TRP A 190 -4.08 -8.05 16.23
C TRP A 190 -3.90 -6.57 15.90
N PHE A 191 -4.78 -5.98 15.08
CA PHE A 191 -4.59 -4.62 14.56
C PHE A 191 -5.46 -3.56 15.25
N PHE A 192 -6.61 -3.95 15.80
CA PHE A 192 -7.60 -3.03 16.37
C PHE A 192 -7.93 -3.30 17.85
N GLY A 193 -7.09 -4.04 18.56
CA GLY A 193 -7.26 -4.33 20.00
C GLY A 193 -8.51 -5.16 20.33
N GLY A 194 -9.04 -5.92 19.35
CA GLY A 194 -10.20 -6.79 19.55
C GLY A 194 -10.00 -7.72 20.76
N GLY A 195 -11.01 -7.76 21.65
CA GLY A 195 -10.96 -8.61 22.85
C GLY A 195 -10.02 -8.11 23.97
N GLY A 196 -9.35 -6.96 23.81
CA GLY A 196 -8.53 -6.33 24.86
C GLY A 196 -7.21 -7.04 25.17
N LEU A 197 -6.84 -8.05 24.40
CA LEU A 197 -5.61 -8.84 24.62
C LEU A 197 -4.34 -8.08 24.23
N ARG A 198 -4.46 -7.14 23.29
CA ARG A 198 -3.35 -6.35 22.76
C ARG A 198 -3.73 -4.87 22.67
N PRO A 199 -2.76 -3.96 22.74
CA PRO A 199 -2.99 -2.57 22.42
C PRO A 199 -3.61 -2.42 21.02
N TYR A 200 -4.47 -1.42 20.86
CA TYR A 200 -4.87 -0.99 19.53
C TYR A 200 -3.61 -0.55 18.77
N TRP A 201 -3.55 -0.82 17.45
CA TRP A 201 -2.40 -0.55 16.57
C TRP A 201 -1.19 -1.47 16.77
N TYR A 202 -1.30 -2.50 17.63
CA TYR A 202 -0.21 -3.46 17.87
C TYR A 202 0.34 -4.06 16.57
N GLY A 203 -0.53 -4.61 15.71
CA GLY A 203 -0.10 -5.21 14.44
C GLY A 203 0.60 -4.23 13.50
N TYR A 204 0.14 -2.98 13.44
CA TYR A 204 0.78 -1.93 12.62
C TYR A 204 2.17 -1.57 13.15
N SER A 205 2.29 -1.35 14.46
CA SER A 205 3.58 -1.05 15.09
C SER A 205 4.56 -2.22 14.96
N LEU A 206 4.10 -3.45 15.19
CA LEU A 206 4.94 -4.64 15.03
C LEU A 206 5.39 -4.83 13.58
N GLY A 207 4.48 -4.70 12.61
CA GLY A 207 4.79 -4.79 11.18
C GLY A 207 5.86 -3.77 10.76
N TYR A 208 5.70 -2.51 11.17
CA TYR A 208 6.67 -1.45 10.89
C TYR A 208 8.05 -1.74 11.48
N ARG A 209 8.11 -2.37 12.66
CA ARG A 209 9.38 -2.81 13.27
C ARG A 209 10.00 -4.01 12.56
N LEU A 210 9.22 -5.03 12.21
CA LEU A 210 9.67 -6.21 11.46
C LEU A 210 10.34 -5.83 10.15
N VAL A 211 9.70 -4.95 9.38
CA VAL A 211 10.23 -4.49 8.09
C VAL A 211 11.46 -3.60 8.31
N GLY A 212 11.49 -2.82 9.40
CA GLY A 212 12.69 -2.07 9.78
C GLY A 212 13.91 -2.97 10.01
N ASP A 213 13.73 -4.09 10.71
CA ASP A 213 14.82 -5.04 10.95
C ASP A 213 15.27 -5.72 9.65
N TRP A 214 14.35 -5.99 8.72
CA TRP A 214 14.69 -6.47 7.38
C TRP A 214 15.46 -5.43 6.54
N LEU A 215 15.04 -4.17 6.54
CA LEU A 215 15.72 -3.08 5.83
C LEU A 215 17.16 -2.87 6.33
N ALA A 216 17.42 -3.11 7.61
CA ALA A 216 18.79 -3.08 8.14
C ALA A 216 19.71 -4.16 7.54
N THR A 217 19.14 -5.21 6.93
CA THR A 217 19.89 -6.27 6.25
C THR A 217 19.98 -6.08 4.73
N VAL A 218 19.24 -5.11 4.17
CA VAL A 218 19.19 -4.81 2.74
C VAL A 218 19.40 -3.31 2.53
N PRO A 219 20.66 -2.84 2.52
CA PRO A 219 20.94 -1.45 2.18
C PRO A 219 20.54 -1.22 0.71
N GLU A 220 19.64 -0.26 0.48
CA GLU A 220 19.10 0.13 -0.84
C GLU A 220 18.24 -0.95 -1.55
N PRO A 221 17.01 -1.21 -1.06
CA PRO A 221 16.10 -2.11 -1.76
C PRO A 221 15.73 -1.58 -3.14
N THR A 222 15.72 -2.45 -4.14
CA THR A 222 15.21 -2.11 -5.48
C THR A 222 13.70 -1.86 -5.43
N ALA A 223 13.17 -1.17 -6.45
CA ALA A 223 11.73 -0.93 -6.58
C ALA A 223 10.89 -2.22 -6.54
N SER A 224 11.38 -3.30 -7.18
CA SER A 224 10.70 -4.60 -7.14
C SER A 224 10.73 -5.21 -5.74
N LEU A 225 11.87 -5.14 -5.06
CA LEU A 225 12.06 -5.76 -3.75
C LEU A 225 11.17 -5.15 -2.66
N TRP A 226 10.88 -3.84 -2.75
CA TRP A 226 9.87 -3.18 -1.91
C TRP A 226 8.47 -3.81 -2.03
N VAL A 227 8.17 -4.41 -3.17
CA VAL A 227 6.84 -4.93 -3.52
C VAL A 227 6.77 -6.45 -3.38
N ASP A 228 7.77 -7.17 -3.87
CA ASP A 228 7.72 -8.63 -4.09
C ASP A 228 8.52 -9.47 -3.08
N VAL A 229 9.16 -8.85 -2.07
CA VAL A 229 9.84 -9.61 -1.02
C VAL A 229 8.86 -10.58 -0.32
N SER A 230 9.29 -11.83 -0.14
CA SER A 230 8.50 -12.83 0.58
C SER A 230 8.37 -12.48 2.06
N ALA A 231 7.21 -12.79 2.65
CA ALA A 231 7.00 -12.60 4.08
C ALA A 231 8.03 -13.38 4.91
N ASP A 232 8.40 -14.59 4.49
CA ASP A 232 9.41 -15.41 5.17
C ASP A 232 10.77 -14.72 5.27
N SER A 233 11.20 -14.00 4.22
CA SER A 233 12.47 -13.27 4.23
C SER A 233 12.46 -12.15 5.27
N VAL A 234 11.36 -11.41 5.35
CA VAL A 234 11.19 -10.32 6.33
C VAL A 234 11.08 -10.88 7.75
N LEU A 235 10.28 -11.94 7.95
CA LEU A 235 10.11 -12.60 9.24
C LEU A 235 11.43 -13.22 9.73
N ALA A 236 12.25 -13.77 8.84
CA ALA A 236 13.58 -14.29 9.20
C ALA A 236 14.50 -13.20 9.76
N ALA A 237 14.44 -11.97 9.21
CA ALA A 237 15.14 -10.83 9.78
C ALA A 237 14.53 -10.41 11.13
N GLY A 238 13.20 -10.33 11.21
CA GLY A 238 12.48 -10.03 12.45
C GLY A 238 12.79 -10.99 13.61
N ARG A 239 12.99 -12.28 13.33
CA ARG A 239 13.41 -13.29 14.33
C ARG A 239 14.79 -13.03 14.92
N ARG A 240 15.66 -12.32 14.20
CA ARG A 240 16.95 -11.84 14.72
C ARG A 240 16.85 -10.48 15.41
N GLY A 241 15.70 -9.81 15.34
CA GLY A 241 15.45 -8.48 15.88
C GLY A 241 14.25 -8.44 16.83
N ILE A 242 13.18 -7.75 16.45
CA ILE A 242 12.01 -7.46 17.30
C ILE A 242 11.28 -8.71 17.81
N LEU A 243 11.38 -9.85 17.11
CA LEU A 243 10.79 -11.12 17.55
C LEU A 243 11.77 -11.99 18.35
N SER A 244 13.04 -11.61 18.49
CA SER A 244 14.05 -12.40 19.22
C SER A 244 13.64 -12.67 20.67
N SER A 245 13.90 -13.88 21.17
CA SER A 245 13.76 -14.23 22.60
C SER A 245 14.89 -13.68 23.46
N HIS A 246 16.00 -13.29 22.84
CA HIS A 246 17.18 -12.76 23.50
C HIS A 246 17.64 -11.50 22.74
N PRO A 247 17.03 -10.33 23.00
CA PRO A 247 17.32 -9.11 22.26
C PRO A 247 18.72 -8.52 22.52
N ASP A 248 19.41 -8.98 23.57
CA ASP A 248 20.71 -8.45 24.03
C ASP A 248 21.88 -9.45 23.86
N GLN A 249 21.74 -10.48 23.02
CA GLN A 249 22.82 -11.45 22.71
C GLN A 249 23.25 -11.38 21.24
#